data_AF-A0A6M1ZWH2-F1
#
_entry.id   AF-A0A6M1ZWH2-F1
#
_cell.length_a   1.000
_cell.length_b   1.000
_cell.length_c   1.000
_cell.angle_alpha   90.00
_cell.angle_beta   90.00
_cell.angle_gamma   90.00
#
_symmetry.space_group_name_H-M   'P 1'
#
loop_
_entity.id
_entity.type
_entity.pdbx_description
1 polymer ?
#
loop_
_entity_poly.entity_id
_entity_poly.type
_entity_poly.pdbx_seq_one_letter_code
_entity_poly.pdbx_strand_id
1 'polypeptide(L)'
;MSTLTKTQLKISFAYQGLHEWPKDVRIFLDEKINELANKLKINHEIEIHPGKKTFITQDWMKKKAYLIIDVKKFENCSKEINEFVLAHELAHIKHNDSFLKRLFININLIVKVALAVLFSNSFSLGFLALSGIILIIYDIPFSLTIAFTPITLVHSLISLVAYSIFSKFQEERADKTALSVCSDKAKAQAWIFFKNEQKTFLDVRCKLNRSSIIYHKILSHILIDENGNVRFPFNFTHPKLQTRINYCRLQG
;
A
#
# COMPACT_ATOMS: atom_id res chain seq x y z
N MET A 1 -33.73 -17.36 20.63
CA MET A 1 -32.71 -17.45 19.56
C MET A 1 -32.90 -16.25 18.65
N SER A 2 -32.05 -15.22 18.73
CA SER A 2 -32.15 -14.08 17.80
C SER A 2 -31.47 -14.47 16.48
N THR A 3 -32.23 -14.41 15.40
CA THR A 3 -31.71 -14.45 14.04
C THR A 3 -30.90 -13.17 13.83
N LEU A 4 -29.60 -13.21 14.13
CA LEU A 4 -28.64 -12.21 13.65
C LEU A 4 -28.69 -12.27 12.12
N THR A 5 -29.49 -11.39 11.51
CA THR A 5 -29.43 -11.09 10.09
C THR A 5 -28.00 -10.68 9.79
N LYS A 6 -27.23 -11.59 9.18
CA LYS A 6 -25.93 -11.26 8.60
C LYS A 6 -26.17 -10.09 7.66
N THR A 7 -25.69 -8.91 8.04
CA THR A 7 -25.65 -7.77 7.14
C THR A 7 -24.83 -8.20 5.93
N GLN A 8 -25.50 -8.44 4.79
CA GLN A 8 -24.81 -8.83 3.58
C GLN A 8 -23.90 -7.67 3.17
N LEU A 9 -22.63 -7.99 2.90
CA LEU A 9 -21.68 -7.05 2.33
C LEU A 9 -22.23 -6.62 0.97
N LYS A 10 -22.39 -5.31 0.77
CA LYS A 10 -22.79 -4.78 -0.53
C LYS A 10 -21.55 -4.66 -1.40
N ILE A 11 -21.45 -5.54 -2.39
CA ILE A 11 -20.44 -5.47 -3.44
C ILE A 11 -21.10 -4.88 -4.69
N SER A 12 -20.48 -3.86 -5.28
CA SER A 12 -20.90 -3.30 -6.56
C SER A 12 -19.73 -3.26 -7.53
N PHE A 13 -20.01 -3.45 -8.82
CA PHE A 13 -19.01 -3.30 -9.87
C PHE A 13 -19.28 -1.98 -10.58
N ALA A 14 -18.28 -1.10 -10.59
CA ALA A 14 -18.38 0.15 -11.32
C ALA A 14 -18.45 -0.12 -12.82
N TYR A 15 -19.42 0.48 -13.50
CA TYR A 15 -19.54 0.42 -14.94
C TYR A 15 -18.60 1.47 -15.57
N GLN A 16 -17.62 1.04 -16.35
CA GLN A 16 -16.74 1.92 -17.13
C GLN A 16 -16.81 1.58 -18.62
N GLY A 17 -17.96 1.81 -19.26
CA GLY A 17 -18.09 1.77 -20.73
C GLY A 17 -17.52 0.49 -21.39
N LEU A 18 -16.61 0.67 -22.37
CA LEU A 18 -16.10 -0.34 -23.31
C LEU A 18 -15.34 -1.55 -22.72
N HIS A 19 -15.10 -1.61 -21.41
CA HIS A 19 -14.46 -2.76 -20.76
C HIS A 19 -15.45 -3.45 -19.82
N GLU A 20 -16.32 -4.26 -20.41
CA GLU A 20 -17.09 -5.22 -19.61
C GLU A 20 -16.12 -6.20 -18.96
N TRP A 21 -16.32 -6.43 -17.66
CA TRP A 21 -15.59 -7.47 -16.94
C TRP A 21 -15.87 -8.83 -17.60
N PRO A 22 -14.84 -9.65 -17.88
CA PRO A 22 -15.05 -11.03 -18.24
C PRO A 22 -15.96 -11.69 -17.21
N LYS A 23 -16.99 -12.40 -17.67
CA LYS A 23 -18.06 -12.91 -16.81
C LYS A 23 -17.53 -13.85 -15.72
N ASP A 24 -16.57 -14.68 -16.07
CA ASP A 24 -15.85 -15.59 -15.18
C ASP A 24 -15.01 -14.85 -14.13
N VAL A 25 -14.30 -13.79 -14.52
CA VAL A 25 -13.54 -12.93 -13.59
C VAL A 25 -14.49 -12.25 -12.59
N ARG A 26 -15.63 -11.74 -13.07
CA ARG A 26 -16.63 -11.09 -12.23
C ARG A 26 -17.22 -12.05 -11.18
N ILE A 27 -17.59 -13.26 -11.59
CA ILE A 27 -18.12 -14.30 -10.69
C ILE A 27 -17.07 -14.65 -9.63
N PHE A 28 -15.83 -14.90 -10.05
CA PHE A 28 -14.74 -15.21 -9.12
C PHE A 28 -14.52 -14.08 -8.11
N LEU A 29 -14.47 -12.82 -8.58
CA LEU A 29 -14.29 -11.66 -7.71
C LEU A 29 -15.42 -11.54 -6.69
N ASP A 30 -16.68 -11.65 -7.13
CA ASP A 30 -17.83 -11.53 -6.24
C ASP A 30 -17.83 -12.62 -5.15
N GLU A 31 -17.65 -13.89 -5.54
CA GLU A 31 -17.59 -15.00 -4.60
C GLU A 31 -16.42 -14.86 -3.62
N LYS A 32 -15.22 -14.58 -4.14
CA LYS A 32 -14.00 -14.58 -3.35
C LYS A 32 -13.91 -13.38 -2.43
N ILE A 33 -14.34 -12.19 -2.87
CA ILE A 33 -14.39 -11.00 -2.02
C ILE A 33 -15.42 -11.18 -0.91
N ASN A 34 -16.61 -11.72 -1.22
CA ASN A 34 -17.60 -12.02 -0.18
C ASN A 34 -17.05 -13.01 0.87
N GLU A 35 -16.39 -14.09 0.43
CA GLU A 35 -15.78 -15.07 1.32
C GLU A 35 -14.74 -14.41 2.25
N LEU A 36 -13.77 -13.70 1.67
CA LEU A 36 -12.66 -13.09 2.40
C LEU A 36 -13.11 -11.94 3.31
N ALA A 37 -14.02 -11.08 2.83
CA ALA A 37 -14.56 -9.98 3.62
C ALA A 37 -15.33 -10.47 4.84
N ASN A 38 -16.07 -11.58 4.72
CA ASN A 38 -16.73 -12.24 5.85
C ASN A 38 -15.72 -12.77 6.87
N LYS A 39 -14.66 -13.47 6.42
CA LYS A 39 -13.57 -13.94 7.29
C LYS A 39 -12.89 -12.78 8.03
N LEU A 40 -12.66 -11.67 7.34
CA LEU A 40 -12.05 -10.46 7.88
C LEU A 40 -13.02 -9.61 8.71
N LYS A 41 -14.34 -9.90 8.68
CA LYS A 41 -15.39 -9.09 9.29
C LYS A 41 -15.33 -7.63 8.83
N ILE A 42 -15.24 -7.43 7.51
CA ILE A 42 -15.30 -6.11 6.87
C ILE A 42 -16.76 -5.65 6.84
N ASN A 43 -16.99 -4.41 7.27
CA ASN A 43 -18.30 -3.77 7.35
C ASN A 43 -18.46 -2.60 6.36
N HIS A 44 -17.53 -2.47 5.40
CA HIS A 44 -17.56 -1.43 4.39
C HIS A 44 -18.26 -1.94 3.13
N GLU A 45 -19.01 -1.08 2.44
CA GLU A 45 -19.43 -1.37 1.06
C GLU A 45 -18.17 -1.43 0.18
N ILE A 46 -18.08 -2.39 -0.73
CA ILE A 46 -16.92 -2.54 -1.62
C ILE A 46 -17.37 -2.30 -3.06
N GLU A 47 -16.82 -1.26 -3.68
CA GLU A 47 -16.99 -1.01 -5.11
C GLU A 47 -15.72 -1.41 -5.88
N ILE A 48 -15.88 -2.24 -6.90
CA ILE A 48 -14.77 -2.79 -7.69
C ILE A 48 -14.65 -2.00 -8.99
N HIS A 49 -13.44 -1.49 -9.26
CA HIS A 49 -13.12 -0.70 -10.45
C HIS A 49 -12.00 -1.38 -11.25
N PRO A 50 -12.09 -1.41 -12.59
CA PRO A 50 -10.95 -1.81 -13.40
C PRO A 50 -9.89 -0.69 -13.37
N GLY A 51 -8.61 -1.06 -13.42
CA GLY A 51 -7.51 -0.12 -13.43
C GLY A 51 -6.22 -0.69 -14.02
N LYS A 52 -5.12 0.08 -13.90
CA LYS A 52 -3.78 -0.34 -14.35
C LYS A 52 -2.92 -0.94 -13.24
N LYS A 53 -3.43 -0.92 -12.00
CA LYS A 53 -2.76 -1.45 -10.81
C LYS A 53 -3.84 -1.99 -9.89
N THR A 54 -3.51 -3.02 -9.12
CA THR A 54 -4.36 -3.51 -8.05
C THR A 54 -4.02 -2.77 -6.76
N PHE A 55 -5.00 -2.09 -6.17
CA PHE A 55 -4.86 -1.40 -4.88
C PHE A 55 -6.23 -1.06 -4.29
N ILE A 56 -6.29 -0.81 -2.99
CA ILE A 56 -7.47 -0.30 -2.31
C ILE A 56 -7.36 1.18 -1.92
N THR A 57 -8.49 1.90 -1.98
CA THR A 57 -8.69 3.19 -1.31
C THR A 57 -10.02 3.22 -0.57
N GLN A 58 -10.16 4.08 0.44
CA GLN A 58 -11.34 4.09 1.32
C GLN A 58 -11.90 5.50 1.49
N ASP A 59 -13.21 5.63 1.37
CA ASP A 59 -14.00 6.73 1.92
C ASP A 59 -14.56 6.30 3.28
N TRP A 60 -13.80 6.61 4.33
CA TRP A 60 -14.13 6.24 5.70
C TRP A 60 -15.41 6.91 6.20
N MET A 61 -15.76 8.11 5.68
CA MET A 61 -16.97 8.81 6.08
C MET A 61 -18.23 8.09 5.58
N LYS A 62 -18.16 7.54 4.36
CA LYS A 62 -19.26 6.79 3.76
C LYS A 62 -19.19 5.28 4.03
N LYS A 63 -18.21 4.81 4.82
CA LYS A 63 -17.90 3.39 5.01
C LYS A 63 -17.84 2.62 3.69
N LYS A 64 -17.24 3.24 2.68
CA LYS A 64 -17.14 2.69 1.32
C LYS A 64 -15.67 2.51 0.95
N ALA A 65 -15.33 1.36 0.42
CA ALA A 65 -14.00 1.06 -0.10
C ALA A 65 -14.08 0.87 -1.61
N TYR A 66 -13.06 1.34 -2.30
CA TYR A 66 -12.90 1.19 -3.74
C TYR A 66 -11.71 0.27 -3.98
N LEU A 67 -11.99 -0.92 -4.52
CA LEU A 67 -10.98 -1.89 -4.91
C LEU A 67 -10.70 -1.72 -6.40
N ILE A 68 -9.53 -1.18 -6.73
CA ILE A 68 -9.09 -1.07 -8.11
C ILE A 68 -8.31 -2.35 -8.45
N ILE A 69 -8.59 -2.98 -9.59
CA ILE A 69 -7.92 -4.22 -10.01
C ILE A 69 -7.31 -4.05 -11.40
N ASP A 70 -6.05 -4.44 -11.55
CA ASP A 70 -5.43 -4.64 -12.86
C ASP A 70 -5.97 -5.92 -13.50
N VAL A 71 -6.99 -5.77 -14.35
CA VAL A 71 -7.69 -6.91 -14.99
C VAL A 71 -6.73 -7.80 -15.76
N LYS A 72 -5.78 -7.22 -16.51
CA LYS A 72 -4.82 -8.00 -17.31
C LYS A 72 -3.90 -8.80 -16.42
N LYS A 73 -3.39 -8.21 -15.33
CA LYS A 73 -2.53 -8.94 -14.39
C LYS A 73 -3.31 -10.04 -13.68
N PHE A 74 -4.57 -9.76 -13.34
CA PHE A 74 -5.46 -10.69 -12.66
C PHE A 74 -5.75 -11.93 -13.51
N GLU A 75 -6.06 -11.77 -14.80
CA GLU A 75 -6.29 -12.88 -15.74
C GLU A 75 -5.04 -13.76 -15.94
N ASN A 76 -3.85 -13.16 -15.88
CA ASN A 76 -2.58 -13.87 -16.07
C ASN A 76 -2.07 -14.56 -14.80
N CYS A 77 -2.74 -14.39 -13.66
CA CYS A 77 -2.37 -15.00 -12.39
C CYS A 77 -3.28 -16.18 -12.06
N SER A 78 -2.76 -17.16 -11.32
CA SER A 78 -3.59 -18.27 -10.83
C SER A 78 -4.65 -17.77 -9.84
N LYS A 79 -5.76 -18.50 -9.72
CA LYS A 79 -6.85 -18.17 -8.78
C LYS A 79 -6.33 -18.10 -7.34
N GLU A 80 -5.38 -18.94 -6.99
CA GLU A 80 -4.72 -18.99 -5.69
C GLU A 80 -3.88 -17.74 -5.40
N ILE A 81 -3.14 -17.22 -6.39
CA ILE A 81 -2.38 -15.96 -6.23
C ILE A 81 -3.36 -14.79 -6.13
N ASN A 82 -4.41 -14.77 -6.97
CA ASN A 82 -5.44 -13.73 -6.92
C ASN A 82 -6.17 -13.72 -5.58
N GLU A 83 -6.46 -14.88 -4.98
CA GLU A 83 -7.02 -14.98 -3.64
C GLU A 83 -6.11 -14.30 -2.60
N PHE A 84 -4.80 -14.57 -2.63
CA PHE A 84 -3.85 -13.92 -1.72
C PHE A 84 -3.81 -12.41 -1.93
N VAL A 85 -3.75 -11.94 -3.18
CA VAL A 85 -3.73 -10.50 -3.51
C VAL A 85 -5.01 -9.82 -3.01
N LEU A 86 -6.18 -10.41 -3.25
CA LEU A 86 -7.44 -9.87 -2.74
C LEU A 86 -7.48 -9.85 -1.21
N ALA A 87 -7.02 -10.92 -0.56
CA ALA A 87 -6.98 -10.98 0.90
C ALA A 87 -6.05 -9.91 1.50
N HIS A 88 -4.93 -9.62 0.84
CA HIS A 88 -4.01 -8.54 1.21
C HIS A 88 -4.68 -7.16 1.09
N GLU A 89 -5.29 -6.85 -0.06
CA GLU A 89 -5.99 -5.56 -0.24
C GLU A 89 -7.18 -5.40 0.71
N LEU A 90 -7.93 -6.47 0.96
CA LEU A 90 -9.03 -6.46 1.94
C LEU A 90 -8.52 -6.31 3.38
N ALA A 91 -7.33 -6.81 3.70
CA ALA A 91 -6.72 -6.60 5.01
C ALA A 91 -6.44 -5.11 5.28
N HIS A 92 -6.06 -4.33 4.26
CA HIS A 92 -5.93 -2.88 4.41
C HIS A 92 -7.25 -2.20 4.79
N ILE A 93 -8.40 -2.71 4.28
CA ILE A 93 -9.71 -2.22 4.71
C ILE A 93 -9.95 -2.55 6.17
N LYS A 94 -9.73 -3.82 6.53
CA LYS A 94 -9.91 -4.31 7.91
C LYS A 94 -9.15 -3.46 8.92
N HIS A 95 -7.95 -3.03 8.54
CA HIS A 95 -7.03 -2.29 9.39
C HIS A 95 -7.18 -0.77 9.29
N ASN A 96 -8.12 -0.27 8.48
CA ASN A 96 -8.33 1.15 8.20
C ASN A 96 -7.03 1.87 7.78
N ASP A 97 -6.22 1.22 6.96
CA ASP A 97 -4.88 1.71 6.64
C ASP A 97 -4.90 3.04 5.88
N SER A 98 -5.92 3.28 5.03
CA SER A 98 -6.10 4.57 4.36
C SER A 98 -6.40 5.71 5.34
N PHE A 99 -7.22 5.44 6.37
CA PHE A 99 -7.49 6.44 7.42
C PHE A 99 -6.22 6.76 8.22
N LEU A 100 -5.46 5.73 8.62
CA LEU A 100 -4.23 5.95 9.37
C LEU A 100 -3.16 6.69 8.55
N LYS A 101 -3.03 6.39 7.25
CA LYS A 101 -2.15 7.15 6.33
C LYS A 101 -2.57 8.63 6.28
N ARG A 102 -3.87 8.91 6.17
CA ARG A 102 -4.39 10.29 6.16
C ARG A 102 -4.15 11.00 7.49
N LEU A 103 -4.37 10.32 8.61
CA LEU A 103 -4.10 10.86 9.95
C LEU A 103 -2.62 11.22 10.10
N PHE A 104 -1.71 10.35 9.66
CA PHE A 104 -0.27 10.62 9.67
C PHE A 104 0.09 11.87 8.84
N ILE A 105 -0.45 12.00 7.63
CA ILE A 105 -0.24 13.18 6.77
C ILE A 105 -0.75 14.45 7.46
N ASN A 106 -1.94 14.41 8.06
CA ASN A 106 -2.54 15.56 8.73
C ASN A 106 -1.74 15.98 9.98
N ILE A 107 -1.30 15.03 10.81
CA ILE A 107 -0.44 15.31 11.98
C ILE A 107 0.87 15.95 11.53
N ASN A 108 1.49 15.41 10.47
CA ASN A 108 2.72 15.95 9.91
C ASN A 108 2.55 17.41 9.48
N LEU A 109 1.43 17.72 8.82
CA LEU A 109 1.11 19.08 8.43
C LEU A 109 0.94 20.00 9.65
N ILE A 110 0.20 19.56 10.68
CA ILE A 110 0.02 20.33 11.93
C ILE A 110 1.38 20.64 12.57
N VAL A 111 2.27 19.64 12.65
CA VAL A 111 3.63 19.83 13.19
C VAL A 111 4.42 20.81 12.35
N LYS A 112 4.36 20.73 11.00
CA LYS A 112 5.02 21.70 10.11
C LYS A 112 4.53 23.13 10.35
N VAL A 113 3.21 23.31 10.48
CA VAL A 113 2.61 24.62 10.76
C VAL A 113 3.04 25.13 12.13
N ALA A 114 2.98 24.28 13.17
CA ALA A 114 3.39 24.66 14.52
C ALA A 114 4.88 25.06 14.59
N LEU A 115 5.76 24.29 13.93
CA LEU A 115 7.19 24.64 13.82
C LEU A 115 7.36 25.97 13.08
N ALA A 116 6.66 26.18 11.96
CA ALA A 116 6.73 27.45 11.25
C ALA A 116 6.34 28.64 12.14
N VAL A 117 5.27 28.51 12.93
CA VAL A 117 4.83 29.55 13.90
C VAL A 117 5.89 29.79 14.98
N LEU A 118 6.41 28.75 15.62
CA LEU A 118 7.39 28.86 16.71
C LEU A 118 8.72 29.49 16.25
N PHE A 119 9.12 29.26 15.00
CA PHE A 119 10.35 29.82 14.43
C PHE A 119 10.11 31.12 13.63
N SER A 120 8.87 31.63 13.59
CA SER A 120 8.51 32.88 12.89
C SER A 120 8.79 34.18 13.66
N ASN A 121 9.72 34.18 14.63
CA ASN A 121 10.15 35.40 15.35
C ASN A 121 10.72 36.50 14.42
N SER A 122 10.82 36.25 13.11
CA SER A 122 10.91 37.26 12.06
C SER A 122 9.51 37.49 11.47
N PHE A 123 8.91 38.67 11.72
CA PHE A 123 7.54 39.08 11.36
C PHE A 123 7.10 38.77 9.90
N SER A 124 8.05 38.57 8.97
CA SER A 124 7.80 38.18 7.58
C SER A 124 7.41 36.70 7.37
N LEU A 125 7.75 35.79 8.29
CA LEU A 125 7.46 34.35 8.18
C LEU A 125 6.07 33.97 8.70
N GLY A 126 5.51 34.73 9.66
CA GLY A 126 4.18 34.48 10.21
C GLY A 126 3.05 34.68 9.18
N PHE A 127 3.19 35.68 8.30
CA PHE A 127 2.24 35.94 7.22
C PHE A 127 2.30 34.86 6.12
N LEU A 128 3.49 34.30 5.85
CA LEU A 128 3.67 33.17 4.93
C LEU A 128 3.07 31.86 5.47
N ALA A 129 3.16 31.63 6.79
CA ALA A 129 2.52 30.49 7.43
C ALA A 129 0.98 30.57 7.36
N LEU A 130 0.40 31.76 7.61
CA LEU A 130 -1.05 31.97 7.58
C LEU A 130 -1.64 31.86 6.16
N SER A 131 -0.96 32.45 5.18
CA SER A 131 -1.34 32.32 3.76
C SER A 131 -1.23 30.89 3.24
N GLY A 132 -0.30 30.09 3.78
CA GLY A 132 -0.22 28.66 3.47
C GLY A 132 -1.34 27.81 4.03
N ILE A 133 -1.85 28.14 5.22
CA ILE A 133 -3.05 27.48 5.77
C ILE A 133 -4.26 27.74 4.88
N ILE A 134 -4.42 28.97 4.37
CA ILE A 134 -5.51 29.32 3.45
C ILE A 134 -5.37 28.55 2.13
N LEU A 135 -4.16 28.49 1.54
CA LEU A 135 -3.92 27.76 0.29
C LEU A 135 -4.19 26.25 0.41
N ILE A 136 -3.95 25.66 1.58
CA ILE A 136 -4.23 24.24 1.87
C ILE A 136 -5.74 23.97 2.01
N ILE A 137 -6.52 24.90 2.59
CA ILE A 137 -7.98 24.77 2.66
C ILE A 137 -8.61 24.74 1.26
N TYR A 138 -7.96 25.38 0.28
CA TYR A 138 -8.44 25.47 -1.11
C TYR A 138 -7.73 24.50 -2.10
N ASP A 139 -7.00 23.50 -1.61
CA ASP A 139 -6.27 22.52 -2.46
C ASP A 139 -5.29 23.15 -3.47
N ILE A 140 -4.76 24.35 -3.17
CA ILE A 140 -3.80 25.03 -4.04
C ILE A 140 -2.39 24.47 -3.73
N PRO A 141 -1.64 23.95 -4.71
CA PRO A 141 -0.35 23.32 -4.48
C PRO A 141 0.63 24.33 -3.89
N PHE A 142 0.93 24.12 -2.60
CA PHE A 142 1.85 24.93 -1.80
C PHE A 142 3.33 24.62 -2.13
N SER A 143 3.66 24.58 -3.41
CA SER A 143 5.03 24.48 -3.87
C SER A 143 5.61 25.89 -3.92
N LEU A 144 6.41 26.27 -2.92
CA LEU A 144 7.77 26.85 -3.09
C LEU A 144 8.28 27.68 -1.91
N THR A 145 7.44 28.22 -1.01
CA THR A 145 7.92 29.29 -0.10
C THR A 145 8.47 28.85 1.27
N ILE A 146 8.21 27.62 1.73
CA ILE A 146 8.70 27.09 3.03
C ILE A 146 9.86 26.06 2.85
N ALA A 147 10.39 25.93 1.63
CA ALA A 147 11.35 24.89 1.27
C ALA A 147 12.80 25.08 1.78
N PHE A 148 13.14 26.18 2.46
CA PHE A 148 14.54 26.57 2.65
C PHE A 148 14.97 26.87 4.10
N THR A 149 14.32 26.30 5.12
CA THR A 149 14.91 26.29 6.47
C THR A 149 15.52 24.91 6.75
N PRO A 150 16.70 24.81 7.38
CA PRO A 150 17.29 23.52 7.76
C PRO A 150 16.31 22.64 8.57
N ILE A 151 15.44 23.26 9.37
CA ILE A 151 14.40 22.60 10.15
C ILE A 151 13.36 21.92 9.25
N THR A 152 12.91 22.57 8.16
CA THR A 152 11.93 21.97 7.25
C THR A 152 12.52 20.83 6.44
N LEU A 153 13.82 20.88 6.10
CA LEU A 153 14.54 19.77 5.48
C LEU A 153 14.69 18.57 6.43
N VAL A 154 15.15 18.80 7.67
CA VAL A 154 15.28 17.74 8.69
C VAL A 154 13.92 17.12 9.00
N HIS A 155 12.88 17.94 9.19
CA HIS A 155 11.52 17.45 9.42
C HIS A 155 11.00 16.64 8.23
N SER A 156 11.25 17.07 7.00
CA SER A 156 10.84 16.31 5.80
C SER A 156 11.57 14.97 5.69
N LEU A 157 12.85 14.92 6.05
CA LEU A 157 13.61 13.67 6.11
C LEU A 157 13.07 12.73 7.19
N ILE A 158 12.86 13.23 8.42
CA ILE A 158 12.26 12.45 9.51
C ILE A 158 10.87 11.94 9.11
N SER A 159 10.07 12.80 8.48
CA SER A 159 8.74 12.47 7.97
C SER A 159 8.77 11.35 6.94
N LEU A 160 9.73 11.40 6.01
CA LEU A 160 9.91 10.37 4.99
C LEU A 160 10.31 9.03 5.62
N VAL A 161 11.24 9.04 6.58
CA VAL A 161 11.67 7.84 7.30
C VAL A 161 10.51 7.26 8.12
N ALA A 162 9.80 8.10 8.87
CA ALA A 162 8.65 7.70 9.67
C ALA A 162 7.51 7.14 8.80
N TYR A 163 7.20 7.79 7.67
CA TYR A 163 6.22 7.29 6.71
C TYR A 163 6.62 5.93 6.14
N SER A 164 7.90 5.74 5.81
CA SER A 164 8.42 4.48 5.28
C SER A 164 8.30 3.34 6.31
N ILE A 165 8.69 3.59 7.56
CA ILE A 165 8.55 2.62 8.66
C ILE A 165 7.08 2.27 8.88
N PHE A 166 6.22 3.30 8.91
CA PHE A 166 4.79 3.14 9.11
C PHE A 166 4.13 2.33 7.98
N SER A 167 4.44 2.67 6.72
CA SER A 167 3.96 1.92 5.56
C SER A 167 4.41 0.47 5.61
N LYS A 168 5.69 0.21 5.92
CA LYS A 168 6.21 -1.15 6.05
C LYS A 168 5.46 -1.96 7.10
N PHE A 169 5.15 -1.35 8.25
CA PHE A 169 4.37 -1.99 9.29
C PHE A 169 2.95 -2.34 8.82
N GLN A 170 2.29 -1.44 8.07
CA GLN A 170 0.96 -1.70 7.52
C GLN A 170 0.97 -2.86 6.52
N GLU A 171 1.93 -2.88 5.60
CA GLU A 171 2.08 -3.97 4.63
C GLU A 171 2.39 -5.31 5.30
N GLU A 172 3.25 -5.32 6.33
CA GLU A 172 3.56 -6.52 7.12
C GLU A 172 2.32 -7.07 7.82
N ARG A 173 1.52 -6.17 8.39
CA ARG A 173 0.26 -6.51 9.04
C ARG A 173 -0.76 -7.03 8.01
N ALA A 174 -0.84 -6.42 6.83
CA ALA A 174 -1.71 -6.86 5.74
C ALA A 174 -1.35 -8.27 5.25
N ASP A 175 -0.06 -8.53 4.99
CA ASP A 175 0.42 -9.86 4.58
C ASP A 175 0.08 -10.95 5.62
N LYS A 176 0.36 -10.71 6.91
CA LYS A 176 0.03 -11.68 7.98
C LYS A 176 -1.47 -11.94 8.06
N THR A 177 -2.27 -10.89 7.94
CA THR A 177 -3.73 -10.99 7.99
C THR A 177 -4.27 -11.76 6.79
N ALA A 178 -3.76 -11.48 5.59
CA ALA A 178 -4.10 -12.20 4.37
C ALA A 178 -3.81 -13.70 4.52
N LEU A 179 -2.60 -14.06 4.96
CA LEU A 179 -2.21 -15.45 5.18
C LEU A 179 -3.11 -16.15 6.21
N SER A 180 -3.61 -15.44 7.23
CA SER A 180 -4.49 -16.02 8.23
C SER A 180 -5.89 -16.39 7.72
N VAL A 181 -6.33 -15.84 6.58
CA VAL A 181 -7.69 -16.06 6.02
C VAL A 181 -7.70 -16.79 4.67
N CYS A 182 -6.56 -16.82 3.98
CA CYS A 182 -6.38 -17.54 2.72
C CYS A 182 -6.42 -19.06 2.93
N SER A 183 -6.84 -19.77 1.88
CA SER A 183 -6.70 -21.22 1.77
C SER A 183 -5.23 -21.66 1.76
N ASP A 184 -4.96 -22.91 2.14
CA ASP A 184 -3.59 -23.43 2.16
C ASP A 184 -2.97 -23.50 0.76
N LYS A 185 -3.79 -23.72 -0.28
CA LYS A 185 -3.35 -23.62 -1.68
C LYS A 185 -2.90 -22.22 -2.03
N ALA A 186 -3.64 -21.18 -1.62
CA ALA A 186 -3.26 -19.78 -1.81
C ALA A 186 -1.98 -19.42 -1.05
N LYS A 187 -1.82 -19.87 0.20
CA LYS A 187 -0.57 -19.68 0.97
C LYS A 187 0.64 -20.31 0.27
N ALA A 188 0.50 -21.55 -0.21
CA ALA A 188 1.56 -22.27 -0.92
C ALA A 188 1.95 -21.55 -2.22
N GLN A 189 0.96 -21.10 -3.01
CA GLN A 189 1.22 -20.36 -4.24
C GLN A 189 1.82 -18.97 -3.98
N ALA A 190 1.40 -18.28 -2.92
CA ALA A 190 2.02 -17.03 -2.49
C ALA A 190 3.50 -17.23 -2.09
N TRP A 191 3.83 -18.33 -1.41
CA TRP A 191 5.23 -18.67 -1.09
C TRP A 191 6.07 -18.89 -2.36
N ILE A 192 5.56 -19.66 -3.32
CA ILE A 192 6.23 -19.88 -4.62
C ILE A 192 6.42 -18.56 -5.35
N PHE A 193 5.38 -17.72 -5.39
CA PHE A 193 5.42 -16.40 -5.99
C PHE A 193 6.54 -15.54 -5.41
N PHE A 194 6.62 -15.40 -4.07
CA PHE A 194 7.68 -14.62 -3.43
C PHE A 194 9.08 -15.23 -3.62
N LYS A 195 9.19 -16.56 -3.69
CA LYS A 195 10.44 -17.23 -4.01
C LYS A 195 10.92 -16.94 -5.43
N ASN A 196 9.99 -16.90 -6.38
CA ASN A 196 10.30 -16.55 -7.77
C ASN A 196 10.71 -15.07 -7.89
N GLU A 197 10.00 -14.15 -7.22
CA GLU A 197 10.43 -12.75 -7.14
C GLU A 197 11.84 -12.63 -6.53
N GLN A 198 12.13 -13.39 -5.47
CA GLN A 198 13.43 -13.37 -4.80
C GLN A 198 14.54 -13.81 -5.77
N LYS A 199 14.29 -14.88 -6.52
CA LYS A 199 15.20 -15.36 -7.55
C LYS A 199 15.41 -14.30 -8.64
N THR A 200 14.34 -13.66 -9.12
CA THR A 200 14.46 -12.60 -10.13
C THR A 200 15.32 -11.43 -9.65
N PHE A 201 15.15 -10.98 -8.40
CA PHE A 201 15.98 -9.91 -7.84
C PHE A 201 17.45 -10.33 -7.67
N LEU A 202 17.70 -11.57 -7.23
CA LEU A 202 19.06 -12.10 -7.17
C LEU A 202 19.71 -12.20 -8.56
N ASP A 203 18.95 -12.58 -9.59
CA ASP A 203 19.44 -12.63 -10.97
C ASP A 203 19.79 -11.22 -11.48
N VAL A 204 18.95 -10.21 -11.20
CA VAL A 204 19.24 -8.80 -11.49
C VAL A 204 20.53 -8.36 -10.79
N ARG A 205 20.68 -8.70 -9.50
CA ARG A 205 21.89 -8.38 -8.74
C ARG A 205 23.13 -9.01 -9.38
N CYS A 206 23.07 -10.30 -9.72
CA CYS A 206 24.17 -11.00 -10.38
C CYS A 206 24.55 -10.37 -11.72
N LYS A 207 23.56 -9.98 -12.53
CA LYS A 207 23.79 -9.28 -13.81
C LYS A 207 24.49 -7.94 -13.60
N LEU A 208 24.03 -7.13 -12.65
CA LEU A 208 24.66 -5.85 -12.32
C LEU A 208 26.09 -6.02 -11.78
N ASN A 209 26.32 -7.03 -10.92
CA ASN A 209 27.63 -7.31 -10.35
C ASN A 209 28.64 -7.84 -11.39
N ARG A 210 28.18 -8.54 -12.42
CA ARG A 210 29.01 -9.00 -13.55
C ARG A 210 29.31 -7.91 -14.58
N SER A 211 28.70 -6.73 -14.47
CA SER A 211 28.98 -5.61 -15.36
C SER A 211 30.44 -5.15 -15.25
N SER A 212 31.04 -4.76 -16.36
CA SER A 212 32.37 -4.13 -16.38
C SER A 212 32.38 -2.74 -15.76
N ILE A 213 31.21 -2.11 -15.61
CA ILE A 213 31.04 -0.75 -15.06
C ILE A 213 31.04 -0.81 -13.53
N ILE A 214 32.03 -0.16 -12.90
CA ILE A 214 32.22 -0.23 -11.43
C ILE A 214 31.01 0.29 -10.65
N TYR A 215 30.33 1.32 -11.15
CA TYR A 215 29.12 1.85 -10.53
C TYR A 215 27.96 0.85 -10.53
N HIS A 216 27.81 0.01 -11.57
CA HIS A 216 26.79 -1.05 -11.57
C HIS A 216 27.06 -2.11 -10.48
N LYS A 217 28.33 -2.43 -10.21
CA LYS A 217 28.69 -3.33 -9.11
C LYS A 217 28.28 -2.71 -7.78
N ILE A 218 28.65 -1.47 -7.52
CA ILE A 218 28.28 -0.73 -6.30
C ILE A 218 26.75 -0.69 -6.15
N LEU A 219 26.03 -0.30 -7.21
CA LEU A 219 24.57 -0.29 -7.23
C LEU A 219 23.99 -1.67 -6.92
N SER A 220 24.54 -2.77 -7.44
CA SER A 220 24.00 -4.11 -7.18
C SER A 220 23.93 -4.44 -5.69
N HIS A 221 24.92 -4.00 -4.90
CA HIS A 221 24.99 -4.21 -3.45
C HIS A 221 24.16 -3.19 -2.66
N ILE A 222 24.01 -1.96 -3.17
CA ILE A 222 23.17 -0.93 -2.56
C ILE A 222 21.68 -1.25 -2.76
N LEU A 223 21.32 -1.72 -3.95
CA LEU A 223 19.93 -1.91 -4.37
C LEU A 223 19.34 -3.27 -3.98
N ILE A 224 20.15 -4.34 -3.86
CA ILE A 224 19.66 -5.69 -3.57
C ILE A 224 20.63 -6.41 -2.62
N ASP A 225 20.14 -7.00 -1.52
CA ASP A 225 20.97 -7.75 -0.56
C ASP A 225 21.27 -9.21 -0.96
N GLU A 226 22.06 -9.95 -0.16
CA GLU A 226 22.35 -11.38 -0.46
C GLU A 226 21.16 -12.31 -0.36
N ASN A 227 20.07 -11.84 0.23
CA ASN A 227 18.82 -12.57 0.31
C ASN A 227 17.83 -12.11 -0.76
N GLY A 228 18.25 -11.32 -1.76
CA GLY A 228 17.37 -10.85 -2.82
C GLY A 228 16.34 -9.80 -2.39
N ASN A 229 16.53 -9.18 -1.22
CA ASN A 229 15.66 -8.09 -0.79
C ASN A 229 16.08 -6.80 -1.49
N VAL A 230 15.11 -6.14 -2.13
CA VAL A 230 15.30 -4.78 -2.65
C VAL A 230 15.52 -3.81 -1.49
N ARG A 231 16.53 -2.97 -1.63
CA ARG A 231 16.98 -1.93 -0.69
C ARG A 231 16.64 -0.53 -1.24
N PHE A 232 16.99 0.49 -0.47
CA PHE A 232 16.81 1.91 -0.82
C PHE A 232 17.27 2.22 -2.26
N PRO A 233 16.53 3.05 -3.04
CA PRO A 233 15.28 3.77 -2.72
C PRO A 233 13.99 3.10 -3.21
N PHE A 234 14.05 1.93 -3.85
CA PHE A 234 12.94 1.44 -4.69
C PHE A 234 11.81 0.71 -3.96
N ASN A 235 11.98 0.32 -2.70
CA ASN A 235 10.96 -0.44 -1.97
C ASN A 235 10.93 -0.12 -0.46
N PHE A 236 10.56 1.11 -0.12
CA PHE A 236 10.42 1.55 1.27
C PHE A 236 9.14 1.09 1.96
N THR A 237 8.12 0.84 1.17
CA THR A 237 6.77 0.69 1.67
C THR A 237 6.45 -0.75 2.01
N HIS A 238 7.10 -1.75 1.38
CA HIS A 238 6.83 -3.16 1.60
C HIS A 238 7.85 -3.85 2.52
N PRO A 239 7.47 -4.97 3.19
CA PRO A 239 8.38 -5.76 3.99
C PRO A 239 9.48 -6.38 3.13
N LYS A 240 10.59 -6.77 3.76
CA LYS A 240 11.64 -7.54 3.08
C LYS A 240 11.03 -8.81 2.51
N LEU A 241 11.41 -9.18 1.29
CA LEU A 241 10.88 -10.36 0.61
C LEU A 241 11.13 -11.66 1.40
N GLN A 242 12.31 -11.78 2.02
CA GLN A 242 12.62 -12.89 2.92
C GLN A 242 11.66 -12.98 4.12
N THR A 243 11.22 -11.83 4.65
CA THR A 243 10.23 -11.78 5.74
C THR A 243 8.88 -12.32 5.28
N ARG A 244 8.42 -11.95 4.07
CA ARG A 244 7.17 -12.46 3.47
C ARG A 244 7.24 -13.97 3.24
N ILE A 245 8.36 -14.46 2.71
CA ILE A 245 8.64 -15.89 2.54
C ILE A 245 8.55 -16.65 3.87
N ASN A 246 9.12 -16.09 4.94
CA ASN A 246 9.10 -16.72 6.26
C ASN A 246 7.67 -16.81 6.82
N TYR A 247 6.81 -15.81 6.59
CA TYR A 247 5.41 -15.88 7.02
C TYR A 247 4.65 -16.99 6.34
N CYS A 248 4.82 -17.17 5.03
CA CYS A 248 4.14 -18.26 4.34
C CYS A 248 4.63 -19.63 4.84
N ARG A 249 5.92 -19.76 5.18
CA ARG A 249 6.50 -21.02 5.69
C ARG A 249 5.98 -21.43 7.07
N LEU A 250 5.66 -20.47 7.95
CA LEU A 250 5.20 -20.75 9.30
C LEU A 250 3.69 -21.10 9.39
N GLN A 251 2.96 -20.97 8.28
CA GLN A 251 1.50 -21.03 8.22
C GLN A 251 0.96 -22.21 7.38
N GLY A 252 1.85 -23.05 6.84
CA GLY A 252 1.55 -24.28 6.11
C GLY A 252 2.41 -25.42 6.64
#